data_AF-A0A2N3DN58-F1
#
_entry.id   AF-A0A2N3DN58-F1
#
_cell.length_a   1.000
_cell.length_b   1.000
_cell.length_c   1.000
_cell.angle_alpha   90.00
_cell.angle_beta   90.00
_cell.angle_gamma   90.00
#
_symmetry.space_group_name_H-M   'P 1'
#
loop_
_entity.id
_entity.type
_entity.pdbx_description
1 polymer ?
#
loop_
_entity_poly.entity_id
_entity_poly.type
_entity_poly.pdbx_seq_one_letter_code
_entity_poly.pdbx_strand_id
1 'polypeptide(L)'
;MEQAASLTRDSDSDGPDARASGWQFAAPEYYTLALIVSVAIATYIFVTGASQSERLLTPPLVAAIMVANLVPAMTLIVLIGSRFARARAAWSMGGGNGRLHVRLVQLFSLIAAAPTLLVVIFASLLFQYGVDFWFSDRSRGMFENAASLAEGYYQENQREVGANTVAMAEDLGAFLERVPTDDPKFSNYYFQQVVVRSLNESAIIEIGADGVARTAAMIDPDNRAAENRLSPA
;
A
#
# COMPACT_ATOMS: atom_id res chain seq x y z
N MET A 1 -77.55 -71.22 6.90
CA MET A 1 -77.35 -69.76 6.93
C MET A 1 -77.61 -69.38 8.39
N GLU A 2 -76.63 -69.18 9.25
CA GLU A 2 -75.52 -68.23 9.18
C GLU A 2 -74.34 -68.79 10.03
N GLN A 3 -73.12 -68.59 9.55
CA GLN A 3 -71.91 -69.21 10.10
C GLN A 3 -71.25 -68.25 11.11
N ALA A 4 -71.01 -68.74 12.31
CA ALA A 4 -70.19 -68.09 13.32
C ALA A 4 -68.70 -68.13 12.94
N ALA A 5 -67.97 -67.04 13.18
CA ALA A 5 -66.54 -67.08 13.51
C ALA A 5 -66.12 -65.74 14.12
N SER A 6 -65.64 -65.81 15.36
CA SER A 6 -64.98 -64.74 16.10
C SER A 6 -63.46 -64.94 16.06
N LEU A 7 -62.74 -63.82 16.26
CA LEU A 7 -61.29 -63.67 16.52
C LEU A 7 -60.40 -63.91 15.27
N THR A 8 -59.44 -63.05 14.90
CA THR A 8 -58.37 -62.51 15.75
C THR A 8 -57.53 -61.50 14.95
N ARG A 9 -56.92 -60.54 15.66
CA ARG A 9 -55.56 -60.00 15.44
C ARG A 9 -55.31 -59.04 14.26
N ASP A 10 -55.28 -57.76 14.62
CA ASP A 10 -54.10 -56.89 14.53
C ASP A 10 -53.10 -57.19 13.40
N SER A 11 -53.12 -56.34 12.37
CA SER A 11 -51.97 -56.09 11.51
C SER A 11 -51.96 -54.61 11.16
N ASP A 12 -51.44 -53.86 12.12
CA ASP A 12 -50.79 -52.58 11.95
C ASP A 12 -49.94 -52.58 10.66
N SER A 13 -50.30 -51.74 9.69
CA SER A 13 -49.44 -51.40 8.57
C SER A 13 -49.48 -49.88 8.39
N ASP A 14 -49.05 -49.19 9.43
CA ASP A 14 -48.59 -47.80 9.37
C ASP A 14 -47.32 -47.78 8.49
N GLY A 15 -47.50 -47.52 7.19
CA GLY A 15 -46.40 -47.22 6.27
C GLY A 15 -45.82 -45.84 6.60
N PRO A 16 -44.53 -45.71 6.96
CA PRO A 16 -43.95 -44.42 7.33
C PRO A 16 -43.57 -43.61 6.08
N ASP A 17 -44.55 -43.13 5.32
CA ASP A 17 -44.33 -42.34 4.09
C ASP A 17 -44.37 -40.83 4.33
N ALA A 18 -43.99 -40.38 5.53
CA ALA A 18 -44.05 -38.97 5.92
C ALA A 18 -42.77 -38.42 6.57
N ARG A 19 -41.58 -38.93 6.21
CA ARG A 19 -40.29 -38.43 6.75
C ARG A 19 -39.14 -38.26 5.74
N ALA A 20 -39.40 -38.08 4.45
CA ALA A 20 -38.33 -37.95 3.45
C ALA A 20 -38.35 -36.66 2.58
N SER A 21 -38.97 -35.56 3.04
CA SER A 21 -39.02 -34.29 2.29
C SER A 21 -38.27 -33.11 2.95
N GLY A 22 -37.32 -33.38 3.87
CA GLY A 22 -36.46 -32.34 4.47
C GLY A 22 -35.04 -32.28 3.91
N TRP A 23 -34.55 -33.40 3.35
CA TRP A 23 -33.14 -33.59 3.01
C TRP A 23 -32.77 -33.09 1.60
N GLN A 24 -33.73 -33.04 0.67
CA GLN A 24 -33.47 -32.60 -0.71
C GLN A 24 -33.20 -31.09 -0.82
N PHE A 25 -33.63 -30.29 0.16
CA PHE A 25 -33.43 -28.83 0.17
C PHE A 25 -32.08 -28.38 0.75
N ALA A 26 -31.34 -29.26 1.42
CA ALA A 26 -29.98 -28.97 1.93
C ALA A 26 -28.87 -29.39 0.94
N ALA A 27 -29.22 -30.10 -0.13
CA ALA A 27 -28.29 -30.56 -1.15
C ALA A 27 -27.31 -29.48 -1.65
N PRO A 28 -27.74 -28.25 -2.05
CA PRO A 28 -26.81 -27.26 -2.58
C PRO A 28 -25.79 -26.74 -1.56
N GLU A 29 -26.12 -26.72 -0.27
CA GLU A 29 -25.21 -26.28 0.80
C GLU A 29 -24.09 -27.31 1.03
N TYR A 30 -24.42 -28.60 1.03
CA TYR A 30 -23.43 -29.67 1.10
C TYR A 30 -22.52 -29.71 -0.12
N TYR A 31 -23.05 -29.49 -1.33
CA TYR A 31 -22.22 -29.38 -2.54
C TYR A 31 -21.26 -28.19 -2.48
N THR A 32 -21.73 -27.03 -2.01
CA THR A 32 -20.88 -25.83 -1.91
C THR A 32 -19.82 -25.98 -0.81
N LEU A 33 -20.16 -26.62 0.30
CA LEU A 33 -19.22 -26.94 1.36
C LEU A 33 -18.16 -27.94 0.89
N ALA A 34 -18.55 -29.01 0.19
CA ALA A 34 -17.62 -29.95 -0.41
C ALA A 34 -16.69 -29.29 -1.44
N LEU A 35 -17.20 -28.33 -2.22
CA LEU A 35 -16.41 -27.54 -3.17
C LEU A 35 -15.39 -26.64 -2.44
N ILE A 36 -15.76 -25.97 -1.35
CA ILE A 36 -14.82 -25.16 -0.56
C ILE A 36 -13.72 -26.04 0.02
N VAL A 37 -14.08 -27.18 0.60
CA VAL A 37 -13.11 -28.10 1.21
C VAL A 37 -12.14 -28.63 0.15
N SER A 38 -12.63 -29.01 -1.04
CA SER A 38 -11.77 -29.49 -2.11
C SER A 38 -10.82 -28.40 -2.65
N VAL A 39 -11.31 -27.18 -2.85
CA VAL A 39 -10.50 -26.03 -3.28
C VAL A 39 -9.45 -25.66 -2.22
N ALA A 40 -9.82 -25.69 -0.94
CA ALA A 40 -8.90 -25.41 0.16
C ALA A 40 -7.79 -26.46 0.25
N ILE A 41 -8.13 -27.75 0.12
CA ILE A 41 -7.15 -28.85 0.10
C ILE A 41 -6.22 -28.72 -1.11
N ALA A 42 -6.77 -28.47 -2.30
CA ALA A 42 -5.98 -28.29 -3.52
C ALA A 42 -5.01 -27.09 -3.40
N THR A 43 -5.49 -25.99 -2.82
CA THR A 43 -4.68 -24.79 -2.56
C THR A 43 -3.56 -25.08 -1.56
N TYR A 44 -3.88 -25.77 -0.47
CA TYR A 44 -2.89 -26.13 0.55
C TYR A 44 -1.76 -26.99 -0.06
N ILE A 45 -2.11 -28.04 -0.80
CA ILE A 45 -1.13 -28.90 -1.47
C ILE A 45 -0.29 -28.10 -2.47
N PHE A 46 -0.92 -27.24 -3.27
CA PHE A 46 -0.22 -26.46 -4.29
C PHE A 46 0.76 -25.44 -3.68
N VAL A 47 0.32 -24.69 -2.66
CA VAL A 47 1.14 -23.66 -2.01
C VAL A 47 2.28 -24.30 -1.22
N THR A 48 2.01 -25.37 -0.45
CA THR A 48 3.04 -26.07 0.34
C THR A 48 4.02 -26.86 -0.54
N GLY A 49 3.56 -27.41 -1.67
CA GLY A 49 4.43 -28.06 -2.66
C GLY A 49 5.33 -27.05 -3.40
N ALA A 50 4.80 -25.88 -3.75
CA ALA A 50 5.58 -24.81 -4.36
C ALA A 50 6.63 -24.22 -3.41
N SER A 51 6.30 -24.08 -2.11
CA SER A 51 7.26 -23.61 -1.10
C SER A 51 8.45 -24.54 -0.88
N GLN A 52 8.31 -25.84 -1.18
CA GLN A 52 9.41 -26.81 -1.10
C GLN A 52 10.38 -26.74 -2.29
N SER A 53 10.00 -26.10 -3.39
CA SER A 53 10.79 -26.11 -4.64
C SER A 53 11.62 -24.84 -4.89
N GLU A 54 11.78 -23.95 -3.90
CA GLU A 54 12.40 -22.61 -4.02
C GLU A 54 11.82 -21.69 -5.11
N ARG A 55 10.77 -22.12 -5.82
CA ARG A 55 10.06 -21.30 -6.79
C ARG A 55 9.14 -20.34 -6.08
N LEU A 56 9.50 -19.06 -6.11
CA LEU A 56 8.59 -17.98 -5.74
C LEU A 56 7.35 -18.03 -6.64
N LEU A 57 6.17 -18.13 -6.02
CA LEU A 57 4.90 -18.06 -6.73
C LEU A 57 4.78 -16.67 -7.37
N THR A 58 4.46 -16.63 -8.66
CA THR A 58 4.31 -15.34 -9.33
C THR A 58 3.10 -14.57 -8.76
N PRO A 59 3.20 -13.23 -8.63
CA PRO A 59 2.10 -12.39 -8.12
C PRO A 59 0.71 -12.70 -8.73
N PRO A 60 0.56 -12.90 -10.07
CA PRO A 60 -0.74 -13.21 -10.67
C PRO A 60 -1.27 -14.59 -10.26
N LEU A 61 -0.39 -15.56 -10.03
CA LEU A 61 -0.74 -16.92 -9.62
C LEU A 61 -1.28 -16.92 -8.19
N VAL A 62 -0.65 -16.17 -7.29
CA VAL A 62 -1.13 -15.99 -5.90
C VAL A 62 -2.51 -15.33 -5.90
N ALA A 63 -2.71 -14.28 -6.71
CA ALA A 63 -4.01 -13.63 -6.85
C ALA A 63 -5.09 -14.60 -7.37
N ALA A 64 -4.77 -15.40 -8.39
CA ALA A 64 -5.69 -16.40 -8.93
C ALA A 64 -6.09 -17.45 -7.87
N ILE A 65 -5.14 -17.92 -7.06
CA ILE A 65 -5.39 -18.85 -5.96
C ILE A 65 -6.29 -18.21 -4.90
N MET A 66 -6.02 -16.97 -4.49
CA MET A 66 -6.86 -16.26 -3.52
C MET A 66 -8.30 -16.08 -4.03
N VAL A 67 -8.48 -15.65 -5.27
CA VAL A 67 -9.81 -15.51 -5.89
C VAL A 67 -10.52 -16.86 -5.98
N ALA A 68 -9.81 -17.92 -6.36
CA ALA A 68 -10.37 -19.28 -6.43
C ALA A 68 -10.88 -19.78 -5.08
N ASN A 69 -10.25 -19.39 -3.96
CA ASN A 69 -10.73 -19.73 -2.62
C ASN A 69 -11.89 -18.84 -2.16
N LEU A 70 -11.86 -17.56 -2.53
CA LEU A 70 -12.85 -16.58 -2.10
C LEU A 70 -14.22 -16.81 -2.74
N VAL A 71 -14.27 -17.13 -4.03
CA VAL A 71 -15.54 -17.27 -4.79
C VAL A 71 -16.46 -18.35 -4.18
N PRO A 72 -15.98 -19.58 -3.90
CA PRO A 72 -16.79 -20.60 -3.23
C PRO A 72 -17.19 -20.19 -1.81
N ALA A 73 -16.27 -19.62 -1.03
CA ALA A 73 -16.52 -19.18 0.34
C ALA A 73 -17.66 -18.14 0.40
N MET A 74 -17.63 -17.15 -0.49
CA MET A 74 -18.66 -16.11 -0.58
C MET A 74 -20.01 -16.69 -1.02
N THR A 75 -19.99 -17.66 -1.95
CA THR A 75 -21.19 -18.38 -2.38
C THR A 75 -21.86 -19.10 -1.22
N LEU A 76 -21.08 -19.81 -0.38
CA LEU A 76 -21.60 -20.50 0.80
C LEU A 76 -22.22 -19.51 1.81
N ILE A 77 -21.57 -18.37 2.06
CA ILE A 77 -22.10 -17.33 2.95
C ILE A 77 -23.46 -16.84 2.47
N VAL A 78 -23.61 -16.57 1.17
CA VAL A 78 -24.89 -16.12 0.57
C VAL A 78 -25.96 -17.20 0.68
N LEU A 79 -25.62 -18.47 0.40
CA LEU A 79 -26.56 -19.59 0.51
C LEU A 79 -27.05 -19.76 1.95
N ILE A 80 -26.14 -19.80 2.92
CA ILE A 80 -26.46 -19.92 4.34
C ILE A 80 -27.30 -18.72 4.79
N GLY A 81 -26.91 -17.49 4.44
CA GLY A 81 -27.66 -16.28 4.76
C GLY A 81 -29.09 -16.31 4.20
N SER A 82 -29.26 -16.79 2.96
CA SER A 82 -30.56 -16.93 2.33
C SER A 82 -31.46 -17.98 3.02
N ARG A 83 -30.87 -19.03 3.60
CA ARG A 83 -31.58 -20.03 4.39
C ARG A 83 -32.05 -19.47 5.73
N PHE A 84 -31.20 -18.73 6.44
CA PHE A 84 -31.59 -18.06 7.67
C PHE A 84 -32.74 -17.06 7.43
N ALA A 85 -32.69 -16.29 6.34
CA ALA A 85 -33.78 -15.39 5.95
C ALA A 85 -35.09 -16.15 5.69
N ARG A 86 -35.03 -17.28 4.97
CA ARG A 86 -36.19 -18.17 4.72
C ARG A 86 -36.77 -18.78 5.99
N ALA A 87 -35.92 -19.33 6.86
CA ALA A 87 -36.32 -19.98 8.10
C ALA A 87 -37.01 -18.98 9.04
N ARG A 88 -36.49 -17.75 9.11
CA ARG A 88 -37.09 -16.66 9.90
C ARG A 88 -38.45 -16.23 9.35
N ALA A 89 -38.62 -16.15 8.03
CA ALA A 89 -39.90 -15.84 7.39
C ALA A 89 -40.96 -16.93 7.60
N ALA A 90 -40.55 -18.21 7.66
CA ALA A 90 -41.45 -19.33 7.93
C ALA A 90 -41.95 -19.33 9.39
N TRP A 91 -41.14 -18.86 10.33
CA TRP A 91 -41.52 -18.77 11.75
C TRP A 91 -42.34 -17.52 12.07
N SER A 92 -42.23 -16.45 11.27
CA SER A 92 -42.90 -15.17 11.56
C SER A 92 -44.24 -14.95 10.85
N MET A 93 -44.73 -15.87 9.99
CA MET A 93 -45.90 -15.61 9.13
C MET A 93 -46.91 -16.77 9.09
N GLY A 94 -47.94 -16.67 9.93
CA GLY A 94 -49.22 -17.38 9.77
C GLY A 94 -50.13 -16.79 8.69
N GLY A 95 -49.61 -16.27 7.57
CA GLY A 95 -50.43 -15.66 6.50
C GLY A 95 -49.72 -15.54 5.15
N GLY A 96 -50.42 -15.82 4.05
CA GLY A 96 -49.91 -16.19 2.72
C GLY A 96 -48.99 -15.24 1.93
N ASN A 97 -48.54 -14.10 2.48
CA ASN A 97 -47.77 -13.09 1.73
C ASN A 97 -46.23 -13.19 1.85
N GLY A 98 -45.67 -14.08 2.68
CA GLY A 98 -44.23 -14.13 2.96
C GLY A 98 -43.31 -14.65 1.85
N ARG A 99 -43.85 -15.39 0.88
CA ARG A 99 -43.04 -16.08 -0.15
C ARG A 99 -42.44 -15.12 -1.19
N LEU A 100 -43.07 -13.97 -1.39
CA LEU A 100 -42.65 -12.97 -2.38
C LEU A 100 -41.48 -12.13 -1.85
N HIS A 101 -41.56 -11.69 -0.60
CA HIS A 101 -40.47 -10.96 0.07
C HIS A 101 -39.19 -11.80 0.13
N VAL A 102 -39.31 -13.09 0.45
CA VAL A 102 -38.17 -14.02 0.48
C VAL A 102 -37.48 -14.17 -0.88
N ARG A 103 -38.25 -14.29 -1.98
CA ARG A 103 -37.69 -14.36 -3.34
C ARG A 103 -36.97 -13.07 -3.72
N LEU A 104 -37.55 -11.93 -3.34
CA LEU A 104 -36.96 -10.61 -3.61
C LEU A 104 -35.66 -10.40 -2.82
N VAL A 105 -35.62 -10.78 -1.55
CA VAL A 105 -34.39 -10.75 -0.72
C VAL A 105 -33.30 -11.64 -1.33
N GLN A 106 -33.64 -12.84 -1.83
CA GLN A 106 -32.66 -13.71 -2.51
C GLN A 106 -32.06 -13.07 -3.76
N LEU A 107 -32.91 -12.52 -4.64
CA LEU A 107 -32.44 -11.86 -5.86
C LEU A 107 -31.58 -10.63 -5.51
N PHE A 108 -32.00 -9.86 -4.52
CA PHE A 108 -31.29 -8.67 -4.09
C PHE A 108 -29.92 -9.00 -3.48
N SER A 109 -29.84 -10.01 -2.60
CA SER A 109 -28.56 -10.46 -2.03
C SER A 109 -27.61 -10.99 -3.11
N LEU A 110 -28.13 -11.70 -4.11
CA LEU A 110 -27.31 -12.23 -5.20
C LEU A 110 -26.74 -11.11 -6.08
N ILE A 111 -27.56 -10.12 -6.42
CA ILE A 111 -27.11 -8.96 -7.20
C ILE A 111 -26.15 -8.07 -6.37
N ALA A 112 -26.40 -7.91 -5.07
CA ALA A 112 -25.54 -7.14 -4.18
C ALA A 112 -24.17 -7.81 -3.91
N ALA A 113 -24.05 -9.13 -4.11
CA ALA A 113 -22.79 -9.85 -4.00
C ALA A 113 -21.85 -9.60 -5.19
N ALA A 114 -22.37 -9.28 -6.38
CA ALA A 114 -21.55 -9.03 -7.56
C ALA A 114 -20.55 -7.87 -7.40
N PRO A 115 -20.95 -6.65 -6.94
CA PRO A 115 -20.02 -5.55 -6.78
C PRO A 115 -18.99 -5.80 -5.67
N THR A 116 -19.36 -6.49 -4.58
CA THR A 116 -18.43 -6.81 -3.50
C THR A 116 -17.35 -7.78 -3.96
N LEU A 117 -17.72 -8.79 -4.76
CA LEU A 117 -16.78 -9.74 -5.35
C LEU A 117 -15.82 -9.04 -6.34
N LEU A 118 -16.34 -8.11 -7.15
CA LEU A 118 -15.53 -7.27 -8.02
C LEU A 118 -14.51 -6.46 -7.21
N VAL A 119 -14.94 -5.79 -6.14
CA VAL A 119 -14.04 -5.02 -5.27
C VAL A 119 -12.92 -5.90 -4.69
N VAL A 120 -13.22 -7.11 -4.24
CA VAL A 120 -12.18 -8.01 -3.70
C VAL A 120 -11.18 -8.44 -4.77
N ILE A 121 -11.64 -8.79 -5.98
CA ILE A 121 -10.75 -9.13 -7.09
C ILE A 121 -9.83 -7.94 -7.40
N PHE A 122 -10.39 -6.75 -7.61
CA PHE A 122 -9.61 -5.56 -7.93
C PHE A 122 -8.66 -5.17 -6.80
N ALA A 123 -9.10 -5.19 -5.55
CA ALA A 123 -8.24 -4.90 -4.40
C ALA A 123 -7.09 -5.89 -4.29
N SER A 124 -7.34 -7.19 -4.51
CA SER A 124 -6.29 -8.21 -4.51
C SER A 124 -5.28 -7.99 -5.63
N LEU A 125 -5.74 -7.70 -6.85
CA LEU A 125 -4.84 -7.41 -7.98
C LEU A 125 -4.05 -6.13 -7.73
N LEU A 126 -4.72 -5.06 -7.31
CA LEU A 126 -4.09 -3.77 -7.03
C LEU A 126 -3.03 -3.89 -5.94
N PHE A 127 -3.32 -4.60 -4.85
CA PHE A 127 -2.35 -4.84 -3.80
C PHE A 127 -1.15 -5.61 -4.33
N GLN A 128 -1.41 -6.70 -5.05
CA GLN A 128 -0.37 -7.59 -5.53
C GLN A 128 0.55 -6.94 -6.57
N TYR A 129 0.01 -6.18 -7.53
CA TYR A 129 0.79 -5.44 -8.53
C TYR A 129 1.34 -4.12 -8.00
N GLY A 130 0.59 -3.42 -7.16
CA GLY A 130 0.99 -2.14 -6.60
C GLY A 130 2.21 -2.29 -5.70
N VAL A 131 2.20 -3.28 -4.80
CA VAL A 131 3.36 -3.58 -3.95
C VAL A 131 4.57 -3.95 -4.81
N ASP A 132 4.41 -4.85 -5.79
CA ASP A 132 5.50 -5.25 -6.68
C ASP A 132 6.08 -4.04 -7.44
N PHE A 133 5.23 -3.13 -7.93
CA PHE A 133 5.66 -1.91 -8.63
C PHE A 133 6.49 -0.97 -7.72
N TRP A 134 5.95 -0.59 -6.56
CA TRP A 134 6.60 0.37 -5.66
C TRP A 134 7.86 -0.20 -5.00
N PHE A 135 7.90 -1.51 -4.75
CA PHE A 135 9.03 -2.18 -4.09
C PHE A 135 9.97 -2.94 -5.05
N SER A 136 9.74 -2.85 -6.36
CA SER A 136 10.62 -3.44 -7.36
C SER A 136 12.05 -2.89 -7.25
N ASP A 137 13.01 -3.68 -7.72
CA ASP A 137 14.40 -3.26 -7.83
C ASP A 137 14.57 -2.02 -8.71
N ARG A 138 13.65 -1.81 -9.67
CA ARG A 138 13.61 -0.59 -10.50
C ARG A 138 13.28 0.65 -9.68
N SER A 139 12.26 0.58 -8.82
CA SER A 139 11.89 1.68 -7.94
C SER A 139 13.00 1.96 -6.92
N ARG A 140 13.58 0.92 -6.32
CA ARG A 140 14.75 1.06 -5.42
C ARG A 140 15.93 1.72 -6.12
N GLY A 141 16.30 1.25 -7.32
CA GLY A 141 17.39 1.84 -8.10
C GLY A 141 17.15 3.30 -8.47
N MET A 142 15.91 3.71 -8.71
CA MET A 142 15.58 5.12 -8.94
C MET A 142 15.87 5.99 -7.71
N PHE A 143 15.51 5.52 -6.51
CA PHE A 143 15.80 6.24 -5.25
C PHE A 143 17.31 6.27 -4.96
N GLU A 144 18.02 5.17 -5.18
CA GLU A 144 19.47 5.10 -5.02
C GLU A 144 20.19 6.06 -5.98
N ASN A 145 19.76 6.12 -7.25
CA ASN A 145 20.29 7.06 -8.23
C ASN A 145 20.00 8.51 -7.86
N ALA A 146 18.79 8.82 -7.39
CA ALA A 146 18.44 10.17 -6.94
C ALA A 146 19.29 10.60 -5.72
N ALA A 147 19.50 9.70 -4.77
CA ALA A 147 20.37 9.94 -3.62
C ALA A 147 21.82 10.14 -4.06
N SER A 148 22.34 9.30 -4.96
CA SER A 148 23.69 9.44 -5.52
C SER A 148 23.86 10.74 -6.29
N LEU A 149 22.83 11.20 -7.02
CA LEU A 149 22.85 12.47 -7.73
C LEU A 149 22.87 13.65 -6.75
N ALA A 150 22.05 13.62 -5.70
CA ALA A 150 22.02 14.65 -4.67
C ALA A 150 23.36 14.74 -3.93
N GLU A 151 23.95 13.61 -3.56
CA GLU A 151 25.26 13.54 -2.92
C GLU A 151 26.36 14.05 -3.87
N GLY A 152 26.35 13.64 -5.13
CA GLY A 152 27.28 14.12 -6.15
C GLY A 152 27.17 15.64 -6.36
N TYR A 153 25.95 16.18 -6.43
CA TYR A 153 25.70 17.62 -6.53
C TYR A 153 26.20 18.36 -5.29
N TYR A 154 25.97 17.82 -4.09
CA TYR A 154 26.47 18.43 -2.84
C TYR A 154 27.99 18.48 -2.78
N GLN A 155 28.67 17.38 -3.14
CA GLN A 155 30.14 17.35 -3.21
C GLN A 155 30.70 18.28 -4.28
N GLU A 156 30.02 18.40 -5.42
CA GLU A 156 30.41 19.33 -6.48
C GLU A 156 30.28 20.79 -6.00
N ASN A 157 29.15 21.16 -5.38
CA ASN A 157 28.98 22.50 -4.83
C ASN A 157 30.05 22.84 -3.77
N GLN A 158 30.41 21.89 -2.89
CA GLN A 158 31.49 22.12 -1.92
C GLN A 158 32.83 22.37 -2.60
N ARG A 159 33.16 21.61 -3.65
CA ARG A 159 34.39 21.81 -4.43
C ARG A 159 34.36 23.14 -5.19
N GLU A 160 33.24 23.49 -5.79
CA GLU A 160 33.05 24.75 -6.50
C GLU A 160 33.18 25.95 -5.56
N VAL A 161 32.50 25.94 -4.42
CA VAL A 161 32.61 27.01 -3.39
C VAL A 161 34.04 27.11 -2.88
N GLY A 162 34.69 25.99 -2.58
CA GLY A 162 36.10 25.96 -2.15
C GLY A 162 37.05 26.57 -3.19
N ALA A 163 36.95 26.12 -4.44
CA ALA A 163 37.79 26.62 -5.54
C ALA A 163 37.54 28.12 -5.81
N ASN A 164 36.28 28.54 -5.83
CA ASN A 164 35.89 29.93 -6.00
C ASN A 164 36.35 30.82 -4.83
N THR A 165 36.36 30.30 -3.60
CA THR A 165 36.84 31.03 -2.42
C THR A 165 38.33 31.30 -2.50
N VAL A 166 39.13 30.30 -2.90
CA VAL A 166 40.60 30.46 -3.08
C VAL A 166 40.89 31.45 -4.20
N ALA A 167 40.25 31.30 -5.36
CA ALA A 167 40.42 32.23 -6.48
C ALA A 167 39.97 33.66 -6.11
N MET A 168 38.92 33.79 -5.32
CA MET A 168 38.43 35.09 -4.83
C MET A 168 39.40 35.74 -3.85
N ALA A 169 40.02 34.97 -2.97
CA ALA A 169 41.03 35.48 -2.06
C ALA A 169 42.26 36.02 -2.82
N GLU A 170 42.72 35.32 -3.86
CA GLU A 170 43.83 35.77 -4.71
C GLU A 170 43.50 37.08 -5.44
N ASP A 171 42.35 37.14 -6.11
CA ASP A 171 41.90 38.32 -6.85
C ASP A 171 41.68 39.54 -5.94
N LEU A 172 41.00 39.35 -4.79
CA LEU A 172 40.75 40.42 -3.84
C LEU A 172 42.03 40.87 -3.15
N GLY A 173 42.94 39.96 -2.81
CA GLY A 173 44.24 40.30 -2.25
C GLY A 173 45.01 41.23 -3.18
N ALA A 174 45.14 40.87 -4.47
CA ALA A 174 45.82 41.69 -5.47
C ALA A 174 45.13 43.05 -5.74
N PHE A 175 43.82 43.13 -5.52
CA PHE A 175 43.04 44.36 -5.67
C PHE A 175 43.19 45.29 -4.45
N LEU A 176 43.19 44.72 -3.24
CA LEU A 176 43.34 45.43 -1.97
C LEU A 176 44.70 46.13 -1.82
N GLU A 177 45.74 45.64 -2.50
CA GLU A 177 47.04 46.33 -2.57
C GLU A 177 46.96 47.72 -3.23
N ARG A 178 45.90 47.99 -4.02
CA ARG A 178 45.76 49.21 -4.84
C ARG A 178 44.58 50.06 -4.43
N VAL A 179 43.54 49.46 -3.88
CA VAL A 179 42.27 50.11 -3.55
C VAL A 179 41.90 49.75 -2.11
N PRO A 180 41.77 50.74 -1.21
CA PRO A 180 41.38 50.49 0.17
C PRO A 180 39.92 50.05 0.26
N THR A 181 39.56 49.39 1.36
CA THR A 181 38.22 48.80 1.60
C THR A 181 37.10 49.82 1.70
N ASP A 182 37.41 51.09 1.97
CA ASP A 182 36.45 52.20 2.06
C ASP A 182 36.12 52.86 0.71
N ASP A 183 36.85 52.53 -0.37
CA ASP A 183 36.59 53.07 -1.70
C ASP A 183 35.36 52.37 -2.35
N PRO A 184 34.40 53.11 -2.93
CA PRO A 184 33.27 52.54 -3.67
C PRO A 184 33.65 51.53 -4.76
N LYS A 185 34.84 51.67 -5.36
CA LYS A 185 35.37 50.72 -6.35
C LYS A 185 35.59 49.33 -5.77
N PHE A 186 36.01 49.25 -4.50
CA PHE A 186 36.17 47.98 -3.80
C PHE A 186 34.83 47.28 -3.62
N SER A 187 33.83 47.98 -3.09
CA SER A 187 32.49 47.43 -2.89
C SER A 187 31.88 46.89 -4.19
N ASN A 188 32.07 47.60 -5.30
CA ASN A 188 31.57 47.17 -6.61
C ASN A 188 32.32 45.93 -7.14
N TYR A 189 33.64 45.89 -7.00
CA TYR A 189 34.44 44.74 -7.42
C TYR A 189 34.14 43.51 -6.56
N TYR A 190 34.02 43.68 -5.24
CA TYR A 190 33.64 42.62 -4.30
C TYR A 190 32.28 42.02 -4.67
N PHE A 191 31.27 42.86 -4.91
CA PHE A 191 29.95 42.40 -5.35
C PHE A 191 30.00 41.63 -6.68
N GLN A 192 30.77 42.14 -7.65
CA GLN A 192 30.96 41.45 -8.94
C GLN A 192 31.60 40.07 -8.75
N GLN A 193 32.58 39.96 -7.86
CA GLN A 193 33.25 38.69 -7.57
C GLN A 193 32.31 37.66 -6.92
N VAL A 194 31.38 38.08 -6.07
CA VAL A 194 30.35 37.20 -5.51
C VAL A 194 29.39 36.70 -6.59
N VAL A 195 28.91 37.59 -7.44
CA VAL A 195 27.93 37.26 -8.50
C VAL A 195 28.54 36.36 -9.57
N VAL A 196 29.72 36.69 -10.09
CA VAL A 196 30.37 35.92 -11.17
C VAL A 196 30.74 34.51 -10.72
N ARG A 197 31.00 34.32 -9.42
CA ARG A 197 31.30 33.02 -8.81
C ARG A 197 30.09 32.29 -8.25
N SER A 198 28.88 32.85 -8.43
CA SER A 198 27.62 32.28 -7.95
C SER A 198 27.64 31.94 -6.45
N LEU A 199 28.34 32.78 -5.64
CA LEU A 199 28.40 32.60 -4.19
C LEU A 199 27.18 33.24 -3.55
N ASN A 200 26.51 32.51 -2.66
CA ASN A 200 25.32 33.01 -1.94
C ASN A 200 25.68 33.92 -0.75
N GLU A 201 26.82 33.65 -0.12
CA GLU A 201 27.36 34.41 1.01
C GLU A 201 28.87 34.58 0.82
N SER A 202 29.41 35.71 1.26
CA SER A 202 30.85 35.94 1.36
C SER A 202 31.16 36.91 2.48
N ALA A 203 32.29 36.70 3.15
CA ALA A 203 32.81 37.61 4.15
C ALA A 203 34.33 37.72 4.03
N ILE A 204 34.84 38.93 4.17
CA ILE A 204 36.26 39.21 4.29
C ILE A 204 36.54 39.43 5.77
N ILE A 205 37.45 38.62 6.32
CA ILE A 205 37.86 38.69 7.71
C ILE A 205 39.23 39.34 7.79
N GLU A 206 39.31 40.44 8.52
CA GLU A 206 40.55 41.11 8.89
C GLU A 206 40.93 40.69 10.32
N ILE A 207 42.19 40.30 10.53
CA ILE A 207 42.72 40.03 11.87
C ILE A 207 43.40 41.32 12.34
N GLY A 208 42.83 41.97 13.35
CA GLY A 208 43.40 43.16 13.95
C GLY A 208 44.75 42.88 14.62
N ALA A 209 45.54 43.93 14.88
CA ALA A 209 46.82 43.82 15.58
C ALA A 209 46.71 43.25 17.01
N ASP A 210 45.49 43.25 17.56
CA ASP A 210 45.09 42.64 18.83
C ASP A 210 44.78 41.13 18.71
N GLY A 211 44.90 40.55 17.52
CA GLY A 211 44.57 39.15 17.23
C GLY A 211 43.06 38.89 17.14
N VAL A 212 42.22 39.92 17.17
CA VAL A 212 40.77 39.78 17.12
C VAL A 212 40.31 39.81 15.66
N ALA A 213 39.58 38.76 15.26
CA ALA A 213 38.97 38.69 13.93
C ALA A 213 37.79 39.66 13.81
N ARG A 214 37.77 40.46 12.75
CA ARG A 214 36.72 41.43 12.43
C ARG A 214 36.26 41.24 10.99
N THR A 215 34.98 41.42 10.73
CA THR A 215 34.45 41.39 9.36
C THR A 215 34.68 42.74 8.69
N ALA A 216 35.54 42.79 7.68
CA ALA A 216 35.85 44.00 6.92
C ALA A 216 34.78 44.32 5.87
N ALA A 217 34.28 43.29 5.17
CA ALA A 217 33.20 43.41 4.21
C ALA A 217 32.40 42.10 4.15
N MET A 218 31.12 42.18 3.83
CA MET A 218 30.23 41.03 3.82
C MET A 218 29.07 41.21 2.85
N ILE A 219 28.74 40.13 2.15
CA ILE A 219 27.47 39.96 1.44
C ILE A 219 26.83 38.72 2.06
N ASP A 220 25.82 38.94 2.90
CA ASP A 220 25.15 37.89 3.65
C ASP A 220 23.64 38.17 3.71
N PRO A 221 22.80 37.30 3.16
CA PRO A 221 21.34 37.41 3.31
C PRO A 221 20.82 37.03 4.71
N ASP A 222 21.57 36.26 5.51
CA ASP A 222 21.10 35.60 6.74
C ASP A 222 21.65 36.23 8.05
N ASN A 223 22.56 37.21 7.95
CA ASN A 223 23.15 38.00 9.05
C ASN A 223 23.81 37.19 10.19
N ARG A 224 24.72 36.26 9.86
CA ARG A 224 25.45 35.43 10.84
C ARG A 224 26.64 36.17 11.51
N ALA A 225 27.00 35.78 12.74
CA ALA A 225 28.15 36.33 13.49
C ALA A 225 29.50 35.79 12.98
N ALA A 226 30.58 36.57 13.08
CA ALA A 226 31.90 36.25 12.53
C ALA A 226 32.56 35.03 13.19
N GLU A 227 32.44 34.87 14.51
CA GLU A 227 32.98 33.71 15.23
C GLU A 227 32.39 32.37 14.77
N ASN A 228 31.18 32.37 14.20
CA ASN A 228 30.49 31.16 13.75
C ASN A 228 30.82 30.79 12.30
N ARG A 229 31.67 31.55 11.60
CA ARG A 229 32.02 31.35 10.18
C ARG A 229 33.36 30.67 9.94
N LEU A 230 34.23 30.62 10.95
CA LEU A 230 35.56 30.03 10.83
C LEU A 230 35.48 28.55 11.22
N SER A 231 35.95 27.66 10.36
CA SER A 231 36.23 26.28 10.78
C SER A 231 37.49 26.27 11.65
N PRO A 232 37.52 25.56 12.79
CA PRO A 232 38.74 25.38 13.57
C PRO A 232 39.83 24.76 12.70
N ALA A 233 41.04 25.32 12.76
CA ALA A 233 42.23 24.81 12.08
C ALA A 233 42.78 23.54 12.74
#